data_AF-A0A957DQH8-F1
#
_entry.id   AF-A0A957DQH8-F1
#
_cell.length_a   1.000
_cell.length_b   1.000
_cell.length_c   1.000
_cell.angle_alpha   90.00
_cell.angle_beta   90.00
_cell.angle_gamma   90.00
#
_symmetry.space_group_name_H-M   'P 1'
#
loop_
_entity.id
_entity.type
_entity.pdbx_description
1 polymer ?
#
loop_
_entity_poly.entity_id
_entity_poly.type
_entity_poly.pdbx_seq_one_letter_code
_entity_poly.pdbx_strand_id
1 'polypeptide(L)'
;MIDEKTIWADVWPVVENLIQATLAEDAATMRTLLTPDGSAAAMLDLFDVYVYDILLKTVLGREQLGVTRAIETENGRFIHIEYAWPEPGSAQNSYTANDLVTATLTQIDNEWRIDSINPSTIDLPLTGGRARGLIATGQTLSDDGKLPGESWILPFALYGGLLKMKLRPEALADAVEELLIPGMQERSYGAMALVNGRTLWRDFKAAHKPKLDKPAAWAAAVEFIMSELELRNLTQAAVAKHHQIPLSQMVPRMKQIKKALNIQKNDERYADLQSTQIVYE
;
A
#
# COMPACT_ATOMS: atom_id res chain seq x y z
N MET A 1 4.67 -1.54 26.96
CA MET A 1 6.10 -1.53 26.67
C MET A 1 6.57 -2.97 26.53
N ILE A 2 6.65 -3.41 25.29
CA ILE A 2 7.17 -4.69 24.88
C ILE A 2 8.66 -4.80 25.19
N ASP A 3 9.08 -5.96 25.68
CA ASP A 3 10.49 -6.22 25.98
C ASP A 3 11.23 -6.79 24.76
N GLU A 4 12.56 -6.63 24.76
CA GLU A 4 13.44 -7.12 23.70
C GLU A 4 13.30 -8.63 23.48
N LYS A 5 13.04 -9.39 24.56
CA LYS A 5 12.85 -10.84 24.48
C LYS A 5 11.64 -11.20 23.62
N THR A 6 10.51 -10.52 23.81
CA THR A 6 9.28 -10.73 23.05
C THR A 6 9.49 -10.35 21.58
N ILE A 7 10.22 -9.26 21.32
CA ILE A 7 10.57 -8.85 19.95
C ILE A 7 11.31 -9.98 19.22
N TRP A 8 12.37 -10.52 19.81
CA TRP A 8 13.19 -11.54 19.14
C TRP A 8 12.54 -12.93 19.12
N ALA A 9 11.78 -13.30 20.15
CA ALA A 9 11.20 -14.64 20.27
C ALA A 9 9.89 -14.80 19.50
N ASP A 10 9.06 -13.75 19.43
CA ASP A 10 7.66 -13.88 19.01
C ASP A 10 7.30 -12.97 17.81
N VAL A 11 7.89 -11.77 17.72
CA VAL A 11 7.49 -10.76 16.71
C VAL A 11 8.37 -10.82 15.47
N TRP A 12 9.68 -10.72 15.64
CA TRP A 12 10.67 -10.78 14.55
C TRP A 12 10.53 -12.04 13.68
N PRO A 13 10.32 -13.25 14.24
CA PRO A 13 10.16 -14.46 13.43
C PRO A 13 9.00 -14.38 12.44
N VAL A 14 7.94 -13.60 12.70
CA VAL A 14 6.84 -13.40 11.74
C VAL A 14 7.32 -12.62 10.51
N VAL A 15 8.11 -11.58 10.71
CA VAL A 15 8.72 -10.79 9.63
C VAL A 15 9.74 -11.62 8.85
N GLU A 16 10.60 -12.36 9.55
CA GLU A 16 11.58 -13.26 8.93
C GLU A 16 10.89 -14.35 8.09
N ASN A 17 9.87 -15.00 8.63
CA ASN A 17 9.10 -16.02 7.89
C ASN A 17 8.41 -15.43 6.65
N LEU A 18 7.96 -14.18 6.70
CA LEU A 18 7.39 -13.52 5.52
C LEU A 18 8.46 -13.26 4.45
N ILE A 19 9.67 -12.83 4.85
CA ILE A 19 10.80 -12.68 3.94
C ILE A 19 11.16 -14.02 3.29
N GLN A 20 11.27 -15.09 4.09
CA GLN A 20 11.57 -16.43 3.56
C GLN A 20 10.48 -16.95 2.63
N ALA A 21 9.20 -16.75 2.98
CA ALA A 21 8.09 -17.14 2.11
C ALA A 21 8.06 -16.33 0.80
N THR A 22 8.47 -15.05 0.83
CA THR A 22 8.63 -14.22 -0.37
C THR A 22 9.73 -14.79 -1.28
N LEU A 23 10.91 -15.08 -0.72
CA LEU A 23 12.04 -15.68 -1.46
C LEU A 23 11.71 -17.07 -2.03
N ALA A 24 10.83 -17.82 -1.37
CA ALA A 24 10.37 -19.13 -1.81
C ALA A 24 9.14 -19.07 -2.75
N GLU A 25 8.62 -17.87 -3.06
CA GLU A 25 7.39 -17.66 -3.81
C GLU A 25 6.16 -18.41 -3.21
N ASP A 26 6.12 -18.58 -1.88
CA ASP A 26 5.10 -19.33 -1.16
C ASP A 26 3.94 -18.43 -0.69
N ALA A 27 3.02 -18.16 -1.61
CA ALA A 27 1.82 -17.39 -1.34
C ALA A 27 0.92 -18.00 -0.24
N ALA A 28 0.98 -19.31 0.00
CA ALA A 28 0.13 -19.97 1.00
C ALA A 28 0.61 -19.64 2.41
N THR A 29 1.92 -19.78 2.66
CA THR A 29 2.55 -19.38 3.92
C THR A 29 2.45 -17.88 4.14
N MET A 30 2.64 -17.05 3.11
CA MET A 30 2.44 -15.61 3.25
C MET A 30 1.05 -15.29 3.79
N ARG A 31 -0.02 -15.89 3.25
CA ARG A 31 -1.40 -15.63 3.71
C ARG A 31 -1.62 -15.95 5.20
N THR A 32 -0.89 -16.90 5.78
CA THR A 32 -1.05 -17.22 7.21
C THR A 32 -0.39 -16.19 8.12
N LEU A 33 0.61 -15.46 7.62
CA LEU A 33 1.38 -14.45 8.37
C LEU A 33 0.73 -13.06 8.36
N LEU A 34 -0.24 -12.82 7.48
CA LEU A 34 -0.86 -11.52 7.27
C LEU A 34 -2.19 -11.40 8.00
N THR A 35 -2.55 -10.19 8.42
CA THR A 35 -3.92 -9.90 8.89
C THR A 35 -4.87 -9.94 7.68
N PRO A 36 -6.01 -10.66 7.75
CA PRO A 36 -6.90 -10.80 6.58
C PRO A 36 -7.45 -9.48 6.02
N ASP A 37 -7.60 -8.48 6.87
CA ASP A 37 -8.12 -7.13 6.56
C ASP A 37 -7.03 -6.07 6.44
N GLY A 38 -5.76 -6.44 6.65
CA GLY A 38 -4.63 -5.53 6.53
C GLY A 38 -4.24 -5.20 5.08
N SER A 39 -3.55 -4.08 4.93
CA SER A 39 -3.04 -3.64 3.63
C SER A 39 -2.03 -4.61 3.02
N ALA A 40 -1.25 -5.33 3.83
CA ALA A 40 -0.33 -6.34 3.36
C ALA A 40 -1.10 -7.49 2.66
N ALA A 41 -2.12 -8.07 3.31
CA ALA A 41 -2.95 -9.10 2.68
C ALA A 41 -3.63 -8.58 1.40
N ALA A 42 -4.10 -7.34 1.40
CA ALA A 42 -4.68 -6.73 0.21
C ALA A 42 -3.69 -6.59 -0.96
N MET A 43 -2.42 -6.29 -0.69
CA MET A 43 -1.35 -6.25 -1.69
C MET A 43 -1.08 -7.64 -2.28
N LEU A 44 -0.92 -8.66 -1.43
CA LEU A 44 -0.72 -10.05 -1.86
C LEU A 44 -1.89 -10.52 -2.73
N ASP A 45 -3.11 -10.18 -2.30
CA ASP A 45 -4.30 -10.59 -3.02
C ASP A 45 -4.40 -9.92 -4.39
N LEU A 46 -4.00 -8.66 -4.52
CA LEU A 46 -4.09 -7.91 -5.78
C LEU A 46 -2.97 -8.23 -6.78
N PHE A 47 -1.74 -8.41 -6.30
CA PHE A 47 -0.52 -8.45 -7.13
C PHE A 47 0.28 -9.76 -7.05
N ASP A 48 -0.15 -10.70 -6.21
CA ASP A 48 0.59 -11.93 -5.90
C ASP A 48 1.94 -11.67 -5.18
N VAL A 49 2.70 -12.75 -4.96
CA VAL A 49 3.97 -12.75 -4.21
C VAL A 49 4.97 -11.69 -4.68
N TYR A 50 5.02 -11.37 -5.98
CA TYR A 50 6.04 -10.49 -6.57
C TYR A 50 6.00 -9.04 -6.06
N VAL A 51 4.87 -8.57 -5.50
CA VAL A 51 4.83 -7.23 -4.90
C VAL A 51 5.71 -7.18 -3.66
N TYR A 52 5.87 -8.30 -2.96
CA TYR A 52 6.67 -8.37 -1.75
C TYR A 52 8.16 -8.28 -2.03
N ASP A 53 8.62 -8.63 -3.22
CA ASP A 53 10.02 -8.40 -3.57
C ASP A 53 10.37 -6.91 -3.54
N ILE A 54 9.39 -6.06 -3.88
CA ILE A 54 9.50 -4.61 -3.84
C ILE A 54 9.26 -4.08 -2.43
N LEU A 55 8.20 -4.55 -1.74
CA LEU A 55 7.84 -4.06 -0.40
C LEU A 55 8.91 -4.40 0.65
N LEU A 56 9.42 -5.64 0.62
CA LEU A 56 10.46 -6.12 1.53
C LEU A 56 11.87 -5.83 1.02
N LYS A 57 12.01 -5.33 -0.21
CA LYS A 57 13.28 -5.04 -0.89
C LYS A 57 14.21 -6.25 -1.06
N THR A 58 13.66 -7.46 -1.17
CA THR A 58 14.46 -8.67 -1.48
C THR A 58 15.10 -8.58 -2.87
N VAL A 59 14.54 -7.77 -3.79
CA VAL A 59 15.15 -7.43 -5.09
C VAL A 59 16.58 -6.85 -5.00
N LEU A 60 17.00 -6.39 -3.81
CA LEU A 60 18.37 -5.92 -3.59
C LEU A 60 19.39 -7.08 -3.63
N GLY A 61 18.95 -8.34 -3.49
CA GLY A 61 19.83 -9.51 -3.54
C GLY A 61 20.86 -9.57 -2.42
N ARG A 62 20.54 -8.95 -1.27
CA ARG A 62 21.42 -8.88 -0.10
C ARG A 62 21.10 -10.04 0.85
N GLU A 63 22.13 -10.65 1.41
CA GLU A 63 22.00 -11.82 2.29
C GLU A 63 21.93 -11.46 3.77
N GLN A 64 22.28 -10.22 4.12
CA GLN A 64 22.29 -9.74 5.49
C GLN A 64 21.23 -8.66 5.67
N LEU A 65 20.51 -8.74 6.78
CA LEU A 65 19.60 -7.71 7.27
C LEU A 65 19.88 -7.47 8.76
N GLY A 66 19.39 -6.35 9.28
CA GLY A 66 19.44 -6.07 10.71
C GLY A 66 18.20 -5.30 11.16
N VAL A 67 17.63 -5.70 12.30
CA VAL A 67 16.59 -4.92 12.97
C VAL A 67 17.24 -3.64 13.52
N THR A 68 16.73 -2.48 13.09
CA THR A 68 17.25 -1.17 13.49
C THR A 68 16.45 -0.61 14.66
N ARG A 69 15.16 -0.94 14.74
CA ARG A 69 14.24 -0.40 15.74
C ARG A 69 12.99 -1.24 15.89
N ALA A 70 12.44 -1.28 17.10
CA ALA A 70 11.12 -1.80 17.40
C ALA A 70 10.34 -0.77 18.23
N ILE A 71 9.12 -0.43 17.83
CA ILE A 71 8.28 0.56 18.52
C ILE A 71 6.89 -0.02 18.77
N GLU A 72 6.36 0.21 19.96
CA GLU A 72 4.97 -0.07 20.32
C GLU A 72 4.12 1.20 20.16
N THR A 73 2.97 1.10 19.51
CA THR A 73 2.00 2.22 19.38
C THR A 73 0.58 1.79 19.72
N GLU A 74 -0.33 2.77 19.88
CA GLU A 74 -1.75 2.53 20.20
C GLU A 74 -1.93 1.63 21.45
N ASN A 75 -1.21 1.93 22.53
CA ASN A 75 -1.27 1.19 23.79
C ASN A 75 -1.02 -0.32 23.64
N GLY A 76 -0.06 -0.71 22.80
CA GLY A 76 0.30 -2.12 22.61
C GLY A 76 -0.46 -2.84 21.51
N ARG A 77 -1.41 -2.16 20.84
CA ARG A 77 -2.16 -2.76 19.73
C ARG A 77 -1.28 -3.05 18.52
N PHE A 78 -0.31 -2.18 18.25
CA PHE A 78 0.59 -2.32 17.11
C PHE A 78 2.04 -2.33 17.55
N ILE A 79 2.83 -3.19 16.91
CA ILE A 79 4.29 -3.16 16.96
C ILE A 79 4.80 -2.86 15.57
N HIS A 80 5.76 -1.95 15.48
CA HIS A 80 6.46 -1.63 14.27
C HIS A 80 7.89 -2.14 14.38
N ILE A 81 8.28 -2.99 13.44
CA ILE A 81 9.63 -3.48 13.29
C ILE A 81 10.24 -2.77 12.09
N GLU A 82 11.27 -1.97 12.34
CA GLU A 82 12.11 -1.38 11.30
C GLU A 82 13.37 -2.22 11.15
N TYR A 83 13.70 -2.58 9.92
CA TYR A 83 14.92 -3.31 9.59
C TYR A 83 15.55 -2.74 8.31
N ALA A 84 16.84 -2.95 8.16
CA ALA A 84 17.61 -2.53 6.99
C ALA A 84 18.23 -3.74 6.30
N TRP A 85 18.48 -3.59 5.00
CA TRP A 85 19.42 -4.42 4.24
C TRP A 85 20.75 -3.68 4.11
N PRO A 86 21.79 -3.93 4.93
CA PRO A 86 23.07 -3.24 4.81
C PRO A 86 23.75 -3.43 3.45
N GLU A 87 24.55 -2.45 3.02
CA GLU A 87 25.33 -2.58 1.80
C GLU A 87 26.46 -3.61 2.00
N PRO A 88 26.58 -4.64 1.13
CA PRO A 88 27.63 -5.66 1.25
C PRO A 88 29.03 -5.05 1.21
N GLY A 89 29.87 -5.38 2.19
CA GLY A 89 31.26 -4.91 2.25
C GLY A 89 31.44 -3.46 2.71
N SER A 90 30.34 -2.78 3.07
CA SER A 90 30.41 -1.45 3.69
C SER A 90 30.99 -1.52 5.11
N ALA A 91 31.67 -0.45 5.53
CA ALA A 91 32.21 -0.37 6.88
C ALA A 91 31.06 -0.41 7.90
N GLN A 92 31.16 -1.31 8.89
CA GLN A 92 30.18 -1.48 9.97
C GLN A 92 28.75 -1.83 9.51
N ASN A 93 28.57 -2.47 8.34
CA ASN A 93 27.24 -2.80 7.82
C ASN A 93 26.35 -1.55 7.71
N SER A 94 26.89 -0.48 7.14
CA SER A 94 26.15 0.77 6.98
C SER A 94 24.95 0.62 6.04
N TYR A 95 23.92 1.40 6.30
CA TYR A 95 22.71 1.48 5.49
C TYR A 95 22.23 2.93 5.40
N THR A 96 21.41 3.20 4.40
CA THR A 96 20.76 4.50 4.16
C THR A 96 19.25 4.38 4.38
N ALA A 97 18.55 5.52 4.34
CA ALA A 97 17.08 5.53 4.40
C ALA A 97 16.43 4.72 3.25
N ASN A 98 17.15 4.53 2.13
CA ASN A 98 16.65 3.75 0.99
C ASN A 98 16.70 2.25 1.23
N ASP A 99 17.39 1.78 2.27
CA ASP A 99 17.58 0.36 2.59
C ASP A 99 16.61 -0.13 3.67
N LEU A 100 15.89 0.79 4.31
CA LEU A 100 14.98 0.53 5.41
C LEU A 100 13.60 0.04 4.94
N VAL A 101 13.00 -0.85 5.73
CA VAL A 101 11.64 -1.32 5.60
C VAL A 101 11.02 -1.33 7.00
N THR A 102 9.75 -0.95 7.10
CA THR A 102 8.95 -1.04 8.32
C THR A 102 7.84 -2.05 8.12
N ALA A 103 7.76 -3.05 8.99
CA ALA A 103 6.63 -3.96 9.09
C ALA A 103 5.81 -3.59 10.34
N THR A 104 4.51 -3.37 10.17
CA THR A 104 3.58 -3.17 11.28
C THR A 104 2.85 -4.47 11.55
N LEU A 105 2.85 -4.90 12.80
CA LEU A 105 2.24 -6.13 13.28
C LEU A 105 1.18 -5.82 14.34
N THR A 106 0.17 -6.68 14.40
CA THR A 106 -0.86 -6.68 15.44
C THR A 106 -1.17 -8.11 15.86
N GLN A 107 -1.80 -8.29 17.02
CA GLN A 107 -2.26 -9.59 17.46
C GLN A 107 -3.69 -9.87 17.00
N ILE A 108 -3.89 -11.03 16.38
CA ILE A 108 -5.21 -11.60 16.08
C ILE A 108 -5.22 -13.00 16.66
N ASP A 109 -6.22 -13.33 17.49
CA ASP A 109 -6.36 -14.64 18.13
C ASP A 109 -5.08 -15.11 18.88
N ASN A 110 -4.40 -14.17 19.55
CA ASN A 110 -3.11 -14.34 20.24
C ASN A 110 -1.91 -14.70 19.34
N GLU A 111 -2.03 -14.54 18.02
CA GLU A 111 -0.93 -14.70 17.07
C GLU A 111 -0.52 -13.35 16.51
N TRP A 112 0.78 -13.09 16.43
CA TRP A 112 1.31 -11.92 15.72
C TRP A 112 1.14 -12.10 14.22
N ARG A 113 0.56 -11.07 13.58
CA ARG A 113 0.34 -11.02 12.14
C ARG A 113 0.72 -9.67 11.59
N ILE A 114 1.22 -9.65 10.37
CA ILE A 114 1.64 -8.45 9.67
C ILE A 114 0.42 -7.76 9.08
N ASP A 115 0.19 -6.53 9.49
CA ASP A 115 -0.89 -5.68 9.03
C ASP A 115 -0.51 -4.88 7.79
N SER A 116 0.67 -4.26 7.83
CA SER A 116 1.18 -3.45 6.74
C SER A 116 2.70 -3.54 6.62
N ILE A 117 3.19 -3.26 5.42
CA ILE A 117 4.62 -3.17 5.11
C ILE A 117 4.83 -1.87 4.36
N ASN A 118 5.73 -1.04 4.87
CA ASN A 118 6.14 0.18 4.22
C ASN A 118 7.63 0.06 3.83
N PRO A 119 8.00 0.21 2.55
CA PRO A 119 9.40 0.15 2.10
C PRO A 119 10.18 1.43 2.43
N SER A 120 9.99 1.96 3.64
CA SER A 120 10.63 3.15 4.18
C SER A 120 10.72 3.06 5.71
N THR A 121 11.31 4.10 6.30
CA THR A 121 11.39 4.26 7.76
C THR A 121 10.02 4.59 8.35
N ILE A 122 9.80 4.20 9.60
CA ILE A 122 8.58 4.46 10.37
C ILE A 122 8.35 5.96 10.62
N ASP A 123 9.40 6.77 10.78
CA ASP A 123 9.27 8.21 11.05
C ASP A 123 8.82 8.98 9.81
N LEU A 124 9.11 8.41 8.65
CA LEU A 124 8.82 9.01 7.36
C LEU A 124 8.39 7.88 6.42
N PRO A 125 7.14 7.41 6.52
CA PRO A 125 6.62 6.34 5.69
C PRO A 125 6.53 6.78 4.23
N LEU A 126 6.63 5.82 3.31
CA LEU A 126 6.36 6.05 1.90
C LEU A 126 4.86 6.05 1.65
N THR A 127 4.32 7.20 1.26
CA THR A 127 2.96 7.36 0.74
C THR A 127 2.99 7.63 -0.75
N GLY A 128 1.87 7.46 -1.45
CA GLY A 128 1.75 7.75 -2.88
C GLY A 128 2.06 9.22 -3.20
N GLY A 129 1.62 10.16 -2.36
CA GLY A 129 1.95 11.58 -2.49
C GLY A 129 3.46 11.84 -2.40
N ARG A 130 4.12 11.23 -1.41
CA ARG A 130 5.57 11.37 -1.22
C ARG A 130 6.36 10.69 -2.34
N ALA A 131 5.94 9.51 -2.77
CA ALA A 131 6.54 8.80 -3.89
C ALA A 131 6.53 9.66 -5.16
N ARG A 132 5.37 10.25 -5.51
CA ARG A 132 5.23 11.18 -6.64
C ARG A 132 6.15 12.40 -6.49
N GLY A 133 6.25 12.97 -5.29
CA GLY A 133 7.16 14.09 -5.01
C GLY A 133 8.63 13.72 -5.24
N LEU A 134 9.09 12.60 -4.70
CA LEU A 134 10.47 12.12 -4.85
C LEU A 134 10.82 11.79 -6.30
N ILE A 135 9.91 11.15 -7.04
CA ILE A 135 10.05 10.90 -8.47
C ILE A 135 10.19 12.21 -9.25
N ALA A 136 9.31 13.18 -9.01
CA ALA A 136 9.35 14.46 -9.71
C ALA A 136 10.68 15.19 -9.45
N THR A 137 11.14 15.25 -8.20
CA THR A 137 12.43 15.84 -7.86
C THR A 137 13.59 15.08 -8.50
N GLY A 138 13.58 13.75 -8.47
CA GLY A 138 14.61 12.92 -9.10
C GLY A 138 14.69 13.12 -10.61
N GLN A 139 13.56 13.21 -11.31
CA GLN A 139 13.52 13.50 -12.75
C GLN A 139 14.10 14.88 -13.07
N THR A 140 13.79 15.90 -12.27
CA THR A 140 14.34 17.26 -12.46
C THR A 140 15.85 17.35 -12.22
N LEU A 141 16.40 16.43 -11.43
CA LEU A 141 17.83 16.38 -11.09
C LEU A 141 18.65 15.43 -11.99
N SER A 142 17.99 14.63 -12.83
CA SER A 142 18.66 13.74 -13.79
C SER A 142 18.94 14.47 -15.11
N ASP A 143 20.17 14.37 -15.62
CA ASP A 143 20.62 15.06 -16.85
C ASP A 143 19.78 14.71 -18.10
N ASP A 144 19.09 13.56 -18.09
CA ASP A 144 18.26 13.05 -19.19
C ASP A 144 16.74 12.97 -18.87
N GLY A 145 16.29 13.46 -17.71
CA GLY A 145 14.88 13.33 -17.28
C GLY A 145 14.41 11.89 -17.00
N LYS A 146 15.35 10.93 -16.90
CA LYS A 146 15.07 9.50 -16.65
C LYS A 146 15.23 9.17 -15.18
N LEU A 147 14.40 8.26 -14.68
CA LEU A 147 14.57 7.72 -13.34
C LEU A 147 15.88 6.91 -13.24
N PRO A 148 16.58 6.94 -12.10
CA PRO A 148 17.75 6.10 -11.87
C PRO A 148 17.41 4.62 -12.11
N GLY A 149 18.29 3.88 -12.77
CA GLY A 149 18.11 2.45 -13.08
C GLY A 149 18.35 1.51 -11.89
N GLU A 150 18.42 2.04 -10.67
CA GLU A 150 18.77 1.29 -9.47
C GLU A 150 17.52 0.71 -8.79
N SER A 151 17.62 -0.53 -8.28
CA SER A 151 16.48 -1.26 -7.69
C SER A 151 15.78 -0.54 -6.54
N TRP A 152 16.43 0.43 -5.89
CA TRP A 152 15.79 1.25 -4.84
C TRP A 152 14.66 2.12 -5.37
N ILE A 153 14.57 2.37 -6.68
CA ILE A 153 13.48 3.17 -7.27
C ILE A 153 12.14 2.41 -7.30
N LEU A 154 12.16 1.07 -7.24
CA LEU A 154 10.98 0.24 -7.46
C LEU A 154 9.85 0.52 -6.44
N PRO A 155 10.11 0.64 -5.12
CA PRO A 155 9.10 1.09 -4.16
C PRO A 155 8.46 2.44 -4.52
N PHE A 156 9.26 3.42 -4.91
CA PHE A 156 8.77 4.74 -5.29
C PHE A 156 7.94 4.67 -6.57
N ALA A 157 8.38 3.89 -7.57
CA ALA A 157 7.63 3.68 -8.80
C ALA A 157 6.29 2.97 -8.54
N LEU A 158 6.25 2.00 -7.63
CA LEU A 158 5.04 1.27 -7.22
C LEU A 158 4.03 2.19 -6.51
N TYR A 159 4.47 2.91 -5.48
CA TYR A 159 3.62 3.83 -4.71
C TYR A 159 3.26 5.09 -5.51
N GLY A 160 4.12 5.50 -6.44
CA GLY A 160 3.89 6.65 -7.33
C GLY A 160 2.97 6.34 -8.52
N GLY A 161 2.70 5.06 -8.80
CA GLY A 161 1.88 4.62 -9.94
C GLY A 161 2.61 4.61 -11.29
N LEU A 162 3.95 4.64 -11.29
CA LEU A 162 4.77 4.50 -12.49
C LEU A 162 5.08 3.04 -12.81
N LEU A 163 5.16 2.18 -11.80
CA LEU A 163 5.30 0.75 -11.97
C LEU A 163 3.91 0.11 -12.00
N LYS A 164 3.52 -0.40 -13.16
CA LYS A 164 2.29 -1.18 -13.32
C LYS A 164 2.60 -2.65 -13.07
N MET A 165 1.93 -3.21 -12.07
CA MET A 165 2.03 -4.63 -11.75
C MET A 165 0.89 -5.41 -12.37
N LYS A 166 1.15 -6.67 -12.68
CA LYS A 166 0.14 -7.60 -13.15
C LYS A 166 -0.88 -7.82 -12.03
N LEU A 167 -2.15 -7.56 -12.32
CA LEU A 167 -3.25 -7.85 -11.41
C LEU A 167 -3.61 -9.33 -11.50
N ARG A 168 -3.93 -9.95 -10.35
CA ARG A 168 -4.52 -11.28 -10.29
C ARG A 168 -5.99 -11.20 -10.73
N PRO A 169 -6.41 -11.89 -11.81
CA PRO A 169 -7.80 -11.84 -12.28
C PRO A 169 -8.81 -12.23 -11.20
N GLU A 170 -8.49 -13.22 -10.38
CA GLU A 170 -9.29 -13.71 -9.26
C GLU A 170 -9.42 -12.72 -8.10
N ALA A 171 -8.60 -11.68 -8.06
CA ALA A 171 -8.72 -10.63 -7.05
C ALA A 171 -9.91 -9.71 -7.35
N LEU A 172 -10.35 -9.59 -8.60
CA LEU A 172 -11.42 -8.65 -8.97
C LEU A 172 -12.78 -9.31 -8.73
N ALA A 173 -13.48 -8.88 -7.68
CA ALA A 173 -14.66 -9.60 -7.19
C ALA A 173 -15.95 -9.35 -7.99
N ASP A 174 -15.98 -8.30 -8.81
CA ASP A 174 -17.13 -7.96 -9.65
C ASP A 174 -16.77 -7.03 -10.82
N ALA A 175 -17.76 -6.78 -11.68
CA ALA A 175 -17.65 -5.90 -12.85
C ALA A 175 -17.27 -4.45 -12.54
N VAL A 176 -17.42 -3.98 -11.29
CA VAL A 176 -16.95 -2.64 -10.88
C VAL A 176 -15.46 -2.68 -10.60
N GLU A 177 -14.97 -3.67 -9.85
CA GLU A 177 -13.53 -3.87 -9.61
C GLU A 177 -12.77 -4.13 -10.93
N GLU A 178 -13.35 -4.90 -11.85
CA GLU A 178 -12.81 -5.17 -13.19
C GLU A 178 -12.58 -3.90 -14.03
N LEU A 179 -13.41 -2.86 -13.84
CA LEU A 179 -13.26 -1.58 -14.53
C LEU A 179 -12.40 -0.59 -13.73
N LEU A 180 -12.58 -0.57 -12.41
CA LEU A 180 -11.97 0.38 -11.50
C LEU A 180 -10.46 0.16 -11.40
N ILE A 181 -10.03 -1.05 -11.04
CA ILE A 181 -8.64 -1.29 -10.63
C ILE A 181 -7.66 -1.22 -11.80
N PRO A 182 -7.91 -1.92 -12.94
CA PRO A 182 -7.07 -1.75 -14.12
C PRO A 182 -7.10 -0.31 -14.63
N GLY A 183 -8.28 0.34 -14.62
CA GLY A 183 -8.43 1.72 -15.06
C GLY A 183 -7.60 2.71 -14.23
N MET A 184 -7.65 2.60 -12.90
CA MET A 184 -6.83 3.41 -12.00
C MET A 184 -5.34 3.15 -12.22
N GLN A 185 -4.92 1.89 -12.38
CA GLN A 185 -3.52 1.56 -12.68
C GLN A 185 -3.06 2.17 -14.02
N GLU A 186 -3.90 2.11 -15.06
CA GLU A 186 -3.63 2.75 -16.35
C GLU A 186 -3.48 4.27 -16.25
N ARG A 187 -4.15 4.90 -15.29
CA ARG A 187 -4.06 6.33 -14.98
C ARG A 187 -3.01 6.66 -13.91
N SER A 188 -2.06 5.76 -13.70
CA SER A 188 -0.94 5.95 -12.76
C SER A 188 -1.39 6.26 -11.34
N TYR A 189 -2.43 5.58 -10.86
CA TYR A 189 -2.65 5.48 -9.41
C TYR A 189 -1.64 4.49 -8.83
N GLY A 190 -1.05 4.85 -7.68
CA GLY A 190 -0.12 3.99 -6.96
C GLY A 190 -0.79 2.81 -6.28
N ALA A 191 0.01 1.81 -5.88
CA ALA A 191 -0.49 0.57 -5.32
C ALA A 191 -1.43 0.77 -4.11
N MET A 192 -1.10 1.65 -3.17
CA MET A 192 -1.98 1.96 -2.03
C MET A 192 -3.31 2.57 -2.45
N ALA A 193 -3.33 3.43 -3.47
CA ALA A 193 -4.57 3.99 -3.98
C ALA A 193 -5.45 2.92 -4.66
N LEU A 194 -4.85 1.90 -5.27
CA LEU A 194 -5.59 0.75 -5.83
C LEU A 194 -6.19 -0.10 -4.71
N VAL A 195 -5.40 -0.43 -3.68
CA VAL A 195 -5.87 -1.14 -2.47
C VAL A 195 -7.02 -0.38 -1.81
N ASN A 196 -6.84 0.91 -1.53
CA ASN A 196 -7.84 1.73 -0.85
C ASN A 196 -9.10 1.93 -1.68
N GLY A 197 -8.97 2.11 -3.00
CA GLY A 197 -10.13 2.20 -3.91
C GLY A 197 -10.96 0.93 -3.93
N ARG A 198 -10.30 -0.24 -3.86
CA ARG A 198 -10.95 -1.55 -3.74
C ARG A 198 -11.66 -1.69 -2.39
N THR A 199 -11.00 -1.34 -1.29
CA THR A 199 -11.59 -1.38 0.06
C THR A 199 -12.81 -0.48 0.16
N LEU A 200 -12.72 0.76 -0.33
CA LEU A 200 -13.84 1.71 -0.36
C LEU A 200 -15.05 1.15 -1.11
N TRP A 201 -14.83 0.51 -2.26
CA TRP A 201 -15.91 -0.13 -3.00
C TRP A 201 -16.55 -1.29 -2.24
N ARG A 202 -15.73 -2.14 -1.63
CA ARG A 202 -16.19 -3.32 -0.87
C ARG A 202 -16.97 -2.94 0.37
N ASP A 203 -16.52 -1.95 1.12
CA ASP A 203 -17.22 -1.44 2.29
C ASP A 203 -18.59 -0.87 1.91
N PHE A 204 -18.64 -0.10 0.81
CA PHE A 204 -19.91 0.40 0.29
C PHE A 204 -20.85 -0.73 -0.11
N LYS A 205 -20.34 -1.75 -0.83
CA LYS A 205 -21.12 -2.93 -1.21
C LYS A 205 -21.67 -3.68 0.00
N ALA A 206 -20.84 -3.90 1.02
CA ALA A 206 -21.23 -4.59 2.24
C ALA A 206 -22.35 -3.83 2.97
N ALA A 207 -22.23 -2.50 3.05
CA ALA A 207 -23.19 -1.65 3.74
C ALA A 207 -24.53 -1.48 2.98
N HIS A 208 -24.51 -1.40 1.64
CA HIS A 208 -25.68 -0.95 0.86
C HIS A 208 -26.20 -1.93 -0.19
N LYS A 209 -25.47 -3.01 -0.53
CA LYS A 209 -25.86 -4.02 -1.52
C LYS A 209 -26.43 -3.41 -2.82
N PRO A 210 -25.67 -2.53 -3.52
CA PRO A 210 -26.16 -1.81 -4.68
C PRO A 210 -26.48 -2.76 -5.86
N LYS A 211 -27.41 -2.34 -6.72
CA LYS A 211 -27.61 -2.99 -8.02
C LYS A 211 -26.44 -2.65 -8.96
N LEU A 212 -25.85 -3.66 -9.57
CA LEU A 212 -24.67 -3.55 -10.45
C LEU A 212 -25.03 -3.43 -11.94
N ASP A 213 -26.16 -2.78 -12.25
CA ASP A 213 -26.68 -2.62 -13.62
C ASP A 213 -25.85 -1.65 -14.50
N LYS A 214 -25.06 -0.78 -13.86
CA LYS A 214 -24.18 0.22 -14.49
C LYS A 214 -22.81 0.24 -13.80
N PRO A 215 -21.97 -0.79 -14.01
CA PRO A 215 -20.72 -0.93 -13.28
C PRO A 215 -19.76 0.24 -13.54
N ALA A 216 -19.66 0.75 -14.77
CA ALA A 216 -18.84 1.91 -15.11
C ALA A 216 -19.21 3.17 -14.31
N ALA A 217 -20.50 3.37 -13.99
CA ALA A 217 -20.95 4.50 -13.20
C ALA A 217 -20.56 4.41 -11.72
N TRP A 218 -20.48 3.18 -11.18
CA TRP A 218 -19.96 2.93 -9.85
C TRP A 218 -18.43 3.06 -9.81
N ALA A 219 -17.73 2.49 -10.79
CA ALA A 219 -16.27 2.60 -10.90
C ALA A 219 -15.83 4.06 -11.00
N ALA A 220 -16.45 4.86 -11.87
CA ALA A 220 -16.17 6.29 -11.99
C ALA A 220 -16.44 7.06 -10.69
N ALA A 221 -17.49 6.71 -9.96
CA ALA A 221 -17.82 7.34 -8.69
C ALA A 221 -16.76 7.05 -7.62
N VAL A 222 -16.27 5.80 -7.54
CA VAL A 222 -15.18 5.41 -6.64
C VAL A 222 -13.88 6.10 -7.02
N GLU A 223 -13.51 6.09 -8.30
CA GLU A 223 -12.28 6.75 -8.77
C GLU A 223 -12.28 8.26 -8.48
N PHE A 224 -13.43 8.93 -8.63
CA PHE A 224 -13.51 10.34 -8.30
C PHE A 224 -13.28 10.60 -6.81
N ILE A 225 -13.87 9.79 -5.93
CA ILE A 225 -13.63 9.88 -4.48
C ILE A 225 -12.15 9.64 -4.17
N MET A 226 -11.55 8.61 -4.76
CA MET A 226 -10.12 8.34 -4.62
C MET A 226 -9.27 9.49 -5.15
N SER A 227 -9.67 10.16 -6.23
CA SER A 227 -8.94 11.32 -6.75
C SER A 227 -8.93 12.48 -5.76
N GLU A 228 -10.03 12.71 -5.03
CA GLU A 228 -10.10 13.73 -3.99
C GLU A 228 -9.22 13.36 -2.77
N LEU A 229 -9.26 12.09 -2.35
CA LEU A 229 -8.46 11.60 -1.21
C LEU A 229 -6.95 11.59 -1.51
N GLU A 230 -6.58 11.29 -2.76
CA GLU A 230 -5.19 11.31 -3.25
C GLU A 230 -4.69 12.71 -3.65
N LEU A 231 -5.51 13.74 -3.45
CA LEU A 231 -5.23 15.13 -3.84
C LEU A 231 -4.86 15.26 -5.33
N ARG A 232 -5.46 14.41 -6.18
CA ARG A 232 -5.34 14.52 -7.63
C ARG A 232 -6.33 15.58 -8.09
N ASN A 233 -5.84 16.61 -8.77
CA ASN A 233 -6.65 17.71 -9.29
C ASN A 233 -7.50 17.28 -10.51
N LEU A 234 -8.33 16.24 -10.37
CA LEU A 234 -9.24 15.76 -11.41
C LEU A 234 -10.64 16.34 -11.22
N THR A 235 -11.25 16.76 -12.33
CA THR A 235 -12.65 17.20 -12.32
C THR A 235 -13.59 16.00 -12.44
N GLN A 236 -14.82 16.13 -11.95
CA GLN A 236 -15.86 15.11 -12.15
C GLN A 236 -16.05 14.78 -13.63
N ALA A 237 -15.97 15.79 -14.50
CA ALA A 237 -16.12 15.62 -15.95
C ALA A 237 -14.98 14.78 -16.55
N ALA A 238 -13.75 14.97 -16.07
CA ALA A 238 -12.61 14.18 -16.51
C ALA A 238 -12.76 12.69 -16.14
N VAL A 239 -13.12 12.40 -14.89
CA VAL A 239 -13.32 11.01 -14.44
C VAL A 239 -14.50 10.34 -15.17
N ALA A 240 -15.63 11.04 -15.32
CA ALA A 240 -16.76 10.51 -16.08
C ALA A 240 -16.38 10.19 -17.55
N LYS A 241 -15.52 11.01 -18.16
CA LYS A 241 -14.99 10.77 -19.50
C LYS A 241 -14.10 9.52 -19.56
N HIS A 242 -13.26 9.26 -18.56
CA HIS A 242 -12.42 8.05 -18.51
C HIS A 242 -13.25 6.77 -18.59
N HIS A 243 -14.44 6.78 -17.96
CA HIS A 243 -15.36 5.65 -17.93
C HIS A 243 -16.44 5.70 -19.02
N GLN A 244 -16.37 6.68 -19.94
CA GLN A 244 -17.31 6.85 -21.05
C GLN A 244 -18.78 6.95 -20.60
N ILE A 245 -19.05 7.62 -19.48
CA ILE A 245 -20.39 7.80 -18.94
C ILE A 245 -20.78 9.29 -18.82
N PRO A 246 -22.09 9.60 -18.84
CA PRO A 246 -22.57 10.92 -18.47
C PRO A 246 -22.35 11.22 -16.98
N LEU A 247 -22.02 12.48 -16.67
CA LEU A 247 -21.94 13.00 -15.29
C LEU A 247 -23.20 12.70 -14.46
N SER A 248 -24.37 12.77 -15.09
CA SER A 248 -25.66 12.51 -14.46
C SER A 248 -25.79 11.08 -13.91
N GLN A 249 -24.99 10.12 -14.40
CA GLN A 249 -24.97 8.75 -13.89
C GLN A 249 -23.98 8.56 -12.74
N MET A 250 -22.87 9.31 -12.74
CA MET A 250 -21.79 9.21 -11.74
C MET A 250 -22.11 9.98 -10.45
N VAL A 251 -22.56 11.23 -10.56
CA VAL A 251 -22.71 12.14 -9.40
C VAL A 251 -23.67 11.60 -8.33
N PRO A 252 -24.85 11.03 -8.67
CA PRO A 252 -25.74 10.45 -7.65
C PRO A 252 -25.09 9.28 -6.90
N ARG A 253 -24.33 8.43 -7.60
CA ARG A 253 -23.62 7.27 -7.02
C ARG A 253 -22.49 7.71 -6.11
N MET A 254 -21.71 8.71 -6.53
CA MET A 254 -20.68 9.33 -5.70
C MET A 254 -21.28 9.88 -4.39
N LYS A 255 -22.40 10.63 -4.47
CA LYS A 255 -23.10 11.14 -3.29
C LYS A 255 -23.60 10.00 -2.40
N GLN A 256 -24.09 8.92 -3.00
CA GLN A 256 -24.56 7.74 -2.27
C GLN A 256 -23.41 7.06 -1.51
N ILE A 257 -22.27 6.84 -2.14
CA ILE A 257 -21.08 6.25 -1.48
C ILE A 257 -20.61 7.14 -0.32
N LYS A 258 -20.41 8.44 -0.58
CA LYS A 258 -19.96 9.38 0.45
C LYS A 258 -20.91 9.42 1.65
N LYS A 259 -22.22 9.45 1.41
CA LYS A 259 -23.24 9.43 2.47
C LYS A 259 -23.25 8.10 3.22
N ALA A 260 -23.20 6.99 2.49
CA ALA A 260 -23.25 5.64 3.04
C ALA A 260 -22.11 5.33 3.99
N LEU A 261 -20.89 5.70 3.61
CA LEU A 261 -19.67 5.44 4.37
C LEU A 261 -19.26 6.62 5.27
N ASN A 262 -20.05 7.70 5.28
CA ASN A 262 -19.75 8.94 5.97
C ASN A 262 -18.35 9.49 5.63
N ILE A 263 -17.97 9.46 4.35
CA ILE A 263 -16.63 9.85 3.89
C ILE A 263 -16.37 11.31 4.23
N GLN A 264 -15.33 11.55 5.03
CA GLN A 264 -14.85 12.88 5.36
C GLN A 264 -13.72 13.31 4.43
N LYS A 265 -13.35 14.59 4.49
CA LYS A 265 -12.09 15.03 3.89
C LYS A 265 -10.93 14.35 4.64
N ASN A 266 -9.95 13.82 3.91
CA ASN A 266 -8.79 13.12 4.49
C ASN A 266 -9.17 11.88 5.33
N ASP A 267 -10.17 11.12 4.90
CA ASP A 267 -10.61 9.90 5.57
C ASP A 267 -9.48 8.84 5.57
N GLU A 268 -8.82 8.67 6.71
CA GLU A 268 -7.63 7.80 6.87
C GLU A 268 -7.90 6.33 6.57
N ARG A 269 -9.18 5.91 6.54
CA ARG A 269 -9.56 4.54 6.13
C ARG A 269 -9.26 4.26 4.65
N TYR A 270 -9.26 5.31 3.82
CA TYR A 270 -9.16 5.19 2.36
C TYR A 270 -8.12 6.14 1.75
N ALA A 271 -7.57 7.07 2.52
CA ALA A 271 -6.51 7.95 2.08
C ALA A 271 -5.16 7.40 2.52
N ASP A 272 -4.16 7.45 1.64
CA ASP A 272 -2.78 7.13 1.98
C ASP A 272 -2.13 8.32 2.72
N LEU A 273 -2.68 8.63 3.89
CA LEU A 273 -2.27 9.69 4.78
C LEU A 273 -1.75 9.05 6.06
N GLN A 274 -0.44 9.08 6.26
CA GLN A 274 0.13 8.79 7.57
C GLN A 274 0.60 10.11 8.19
N SER A 275 -0.23 10.60 9.10
CA SER A 275 0.00 11.82 9.90
C SER A 275 0.57 11.51 11.28
N THR A 276 0.71 10.23 11.63
CA THR A 276 1.15 9.78 12.95
C THR A 276 2.62 10.14 13.14
N GLN A 277 2.88 11.31 13.72
CA GLN A 277 4.12 11.55 14.44
C GLN A 277 4.12 10.58 15.61
N ILE A 278 5.00 9.59 15.57
CA ILE A 278 5.32 8.80 16.76
C ILE A 278 6.08 9.76 17.68
N VAL A 279 5.35 10.37 18.61
CA VAL A 279 5.93 11.21 19.64
C VAL A 279 6.50 10.27 20.69
N TYR A 280 7.82 10.36 20.89
CA TYR A 280 8.51 9.66 21.97
C TYR A 280 8.04 10.25 23.31
N GLU A 281 7.48 9.41 24.19
CA GLU A 281 7.36 9.71 25.63
C GLU A 281 8.62 9.23 26.36
#